data_AF-A0A243PEG8-F1
#
_entry.id   AF-A0A243PEG8-F1
#
_cell.length_a   1.000
_cell.length_b   1.000
_cell.length_c   1.000
_cell.angle_alpha   90.00
_cell.angle_beta   90.00
_cell.angle_gamma   90.00
#
_symmetry.space_group_name_H-M   'P 1'
#
loop_
_entity.id
_entity.type
_entity.pdbx_description
1 polymer ?
#
loop_
_entity_poly.entity_id
_entity_poly.type
_entity_poly.pdbx_seq_one_letter_code
_entity_poly.pdbx_strand_id
1 'polypeptide(L)'
;MSLLTTDRVAFRECLPEGGRLIGMDVGTKTIGLALCDDRWSIASPAHTINRGKFTKDKIAIAAFIAQQQVKGIVIGLPLNLDGTGSPRSQSSRAFAQNLTDLGLPILLWDERWSTQAVTRTLLEADASRARREVLVDKLAASYILQGAIDGLVAGL
;
A
#
# COMPACT_ATOMS: atom_id res chain seq x y z
N MET A 1 13.79 2.83 16.78
CA MET A 1 13.03 1.66 16.30
C MET A 1 11.93 2.20 15.40
N SER A 2 11.85 1.78 14.14
CA SER A 2 10.84 2.26 13.21
C SER A 2 9.46 1.75 13.62
N LEU A 3 8.44 2.60 13.55
CA LEU A 3 7.05 2.22 13.85
C LEU A 3 6.52 1.22 12.81
N LEU A 4 5.91 0.13 13.25
CA LEU A 4 5.06 -0.76 12.44
C LEU A 4 3.70 -0.85 13.13
N THR A 5 2.65 -0.36 12.50
CA THR A 5 1.33 -0.22 13.14
C THR A 5 0.17 -0.38 12.18
N THR A 6 -1.01 -0.69 12.71
CA THR A 6 -2.31 -0.53 12.03
C THR A 6 -3.03 0.76 12.45
N ASP A 7 -2.50 1.45 13.47
CA ASP A 7 -3.05 2.71 13.97
C ASP A 7 -2.59 3.88 13.10
N ARG A 8 -3.55 4.49 12.42
CA ARG A 8 -3.33 5.64 11.54
C ARG A 8 -2.86 6.88 12.29
N VAL A 9 -3.28 7.07 13.55
CA VAL A 9 -2.95 8.25 14.34
C VAL A 9 -1.47 8.20 14.71
N ALA A 10 -1.02 7.08 15.27
CA ALA A 10 0.39 6.85 15.58
C ALA A 10 1.29 7.00 14.33
N PHE A 11 0.82 6.53 13.17
CA PHE A 11 1.55 6.73 11.91
C PHE A 11 1.60 8.20 11.47
N ARG A 12 0.48 8.93 11.54
CA ARG A 12 0.38 10.36 11.21
C ARG A 12 1.34 11.21 12.05
N GLU A 13 1.45 10.91 13.33
CA GLU A 13 2.33 11.61 14.28
C GLU A 13 3.82 11.46 13.93
N CYS A 14 4.22 10.37 13.28
CA CYS A 14 5.59 10.20 12.79
C CYS A 14 5.95 11.13 11.63
N LEU A 15 4.95 11.71 10.95
CA LEU A 15 5.12 12.51 9.74
C LEU A 15 4.32 13.83 9.83
N PRO A 16 4.59 14.70 10.83
CA PRO A 16 3.77 15.89 11.12
C PRO A 16 3.61 16.82 9.90
N GLU A 17 4.67 16.95 9.10
CA GLU A 17 4.73 17.80 7.90
C GLU A 17 4.25 17.10 6.62
N GLY A 18 3.81 15.84 6.71
CA GLY A 18 3.46 15.02 5.55
C GLY A 18 4.71 14.44 4.86
N GLY A 19 4.66 14.40 3.52
CA GLY A 19 5.72 13.89 2.66
C GLY A 19 5.32 12.61 1.92
N ARG A 20 5.97 12.39 0.78
CA ARG A 20 5.69 11.26 -0.12
C ARG A 20 5.71 9.91 0.60
N LEU A 21 4.61 9.18 0.46
CA LEU A 21 4.48 7.79 0.90
C LEU A 21 4.60 6.85 -0.29
N ILE A 22 4.98 5.61 0.00
CA ILE A 22 4.87 4.50 -0.94
C ILE A 22 3.78 3.53 -0.50
N GLY A 23 2.89 3.17 -1.42
CA GLY A 23 1.88 2.13 -1.23
C GLY A 23 2.33 0.82 -1.86
N MET A 24 2.06 -0.30 -1.20
CA MET A 24 2.42 -1.63 -1.68
C MET A 24 1.24 -2.60 -1.67
N ASP A 25 0.95 -3.21 -2.81
CA ASP A 25 0.16 -4.45 -2.90
C ASP A 25 1.12 -5.64 -3.02
N VAL A 26 1.15 -6.49 -1.98
CA VAL A 26 2.06 -7.63 -1.91
C VAL A 26 1.36 -8.89 -2.42
N GLY A 27 1.49 -9.12 -3.73
CA GLY A 27 1.04 -10.33 -4.40
C GLY A 27 1.99 -11.52 -4.22
N THR A 28 1.59 -12.69 -4.73
CA THR A 28 2.44 -13.88 -4.74
C THR A 28 3.54 -13.82 -5.81
N LYS A 29 3.27 -13.16 -6.94
CA LYS A 29 4.17 -13.05 -8.10
C LYS A 29 4.77 -11.67 -8.28
N THR A 30 4.11 -10.63 -7.79
CA THR A 30 4.49 -9.23 -8.01
C THR A 30 4.26 -8.42 -6.74
N ILE A 31 4.96 -7.29 -6.66
CA ILE A 31 4.69 -6.23 -5.69
C ILE A 31 4.33 -4.98 -6.49
N GLY A 32 3.06 -4.58 -6.43
CA GLY A 32 2.61 -3.33 -7.02
C GLY A 32 3.06 -2.17 -6.13
N LEU A 33 3.61 -1.11 -6.70
CA LEU A 33 4.06 0.09 -6.01
C LEU A 33 3.27 1.31 -6.50
N ALA A 34 2.86 2.15 -5.56
CA ALA A 34 2.24 3.45 -5.80
C ALA A 34 2.93 4.54 -4.99
N LEU A 35 2.82 5.79 -5.42
CA LEU A 35 3.30 6.96 -4.70
C LEU A 35 2.17 7.96 -4.51
N CYS A 36 2.26 8.80 -3.49
CA CYS A 36 1.40 9.97 -3.32
C CYS A 36 2.18 11.28 -3.41
N ASP A 37 1.43 12.38 -3.53
CA ASP A 37 1.97 13.71 -3.31
C ASP A 37 2.26 13.98 -1.83
N ASP A 38 3.07 14.99 -1.54
CA ASP A 38 3.52 15.28 -0.17
C ASP A 38 2.40 15.71 0.79
N ARG A 39 1.26 16.13 0.23
CA ARG A 39 0.07 16.56 0.99
C ARG A 39 -0.98 15.47 1.16
N TRP A 40 -0.70 14.25 0.69
CA TRP A 40 -1.58 13.10 0.87
C TRP A 40 -2.97 13.33 0.26
N SER A 41 -3.01 13.95 -0.92
CA SER A 41 -4.24 14.23 -1.65
C SER A 41 -4.50 13.20 -2.75
N ILE A 42 -3.47 12.73 -3.43
CA ILE A 42 -3.62 11.81 -4.57
C ILE A 42 -2.53 10.75 -4.58
N ALA A 43 -2.94 9.50 -4.79
CA ALA A 43 -2.08 8.36 -5.04
C ALA A 43 -2.11 7.98 -6.53
N SER A 44 -0.97 7.55 -7.06
CA SER A 44 -0.84 7.09 -8.45
C SER A 44 0.04 5.84 -8.54
N PRO A 45 -0.25 4.91 -9.47
CA PRO A 45 0.63 3.77 -9.74
C PRO A 45 2.02 4.26 -10.16
N ALA A 46 3.06 3.59 -9.67
CA ALA A 46 4.43 4.03 -9.93
C ALA A 46 5.29 2.93 -10.57
N HIS A 47 5.28 1.72 -10.02
CA HIS A 47 6.12 0.63 -10.52
C HIS A 47 5.56 -0.74 -10.13
N THR A 48 6.08 -1.82 -10.73
CA THR A 48 5.76 -3.19 -10.33
C THR A 48 7.04 -3.99 -10.28
N ILE A 49 7.32 -4.60 -9.13
CA ILE A 49 8.46 -5.49 -8.94
C ILE A 49 8.00 -6.92 -9.16
N ASN A 50 8.71 -7.68 -10.00
CA ASN A 50 8.52 -9.12 -10.10
C ASN A 50 9.15 -9.79 -8.87
N ARG A 51 8.35 -10.50 -8.07
CA ARG A 51 8.85 -11.15 -6.85
C ARG A 51 9.76 -12.31 -7.19
N GLY A 52 10.83 -12.43 -6.42
CA GLY A 52 11.69 -13.59 -6.43
C GLY A 52 12.25 -13.85 -5.04
N LYS A 53 13.57 -13.78 -4.92
CA LYS A 53 14.22 -13.88 -3.61
C LYS A 53 14.01 -12.56 -2.86
N PHE A 54 13.45 -12.63 -1.66
CA PHE A 54 13.13 -11.45 -0.85
C PHE A 54 14.31 -10.47 -0.69
N THR A 55 15.54 -10.97 -0.55
CA THR A 55 16.74 -10.11 -0.49
C THR A 55 16.89 -9.20 -1.71
N LYS A 56 16.61 -9.71 -2.92
CA LYS A 56 16.66 -8.92 -4.16
C LYS A 56 15.48 -7.95 -4.23
N ASP A 57 14.29 -8.44 -3.90
CA ASP A 57 13.06 -7.63 -3.89
C ASP A 57 13.24 -6.41 -2.96
N LYS A 58 13.79 -6.64 -1.76
CA LYS A 58 14.07 -5.59 -0.78
C LYS A 58 15.12 -4.58 -1.24
N ILE A 59 16.18 -5.01 -1.93
CA ILE A 59 17.16 -4.10 -2.51
C ILE A 59 16.49 -3.18 -3.55
N ALA A 60 15.64 -3.73 -4.41
CA ALA A 60 14.89 -2.96 -5.39
C ALA A 60 13.93 -1.95 -4.73
N ILE A 61 13.23 -2.38 -3.68
CA ILE A 61 12.35 -1.50 -2.88
C ILE A 61 13.15 -0.37 -2.23
N ALA A 62 14.28 -0.68 -1.58
CA ALA A 62 15.12 0.31 -0.91
C ALA A 62 15.69 1.33 -1.91
N ALA A 63 16.15 0.88 -3.08
CA ALA A 63 16.62 1.76 -4.14
C ALA A 63 15.51 2.70 -4.64
N PHE A 64 14.30 2.17 -4.83
CA PHE A 64 13.15 2.96 -5.25
C PHE A 64 12.72 3.99 -4.19
N ILE A 65 12.70 3.59 -2.92
CA ILE A 65 12.44 4.47 -1.76
C ILE A 65 13.43 5.63 -1.73
N ALA A 66 14.72 5.34 -1.89
CA ALA A 66 15.78 6.36 -1.89
C ALA A 66 15.64 7.31 -3.08
N GLN A 67 15.40 6.79 -4.28
CA GLN A 67 15.21 7.59 -5.49
C GLN A 67 14.03 8.56 -5.37
N GLN A 68 12.94 8.12 -4.74
CA GLN A 68 11.69 8.89 -4.62
C GLN A 68 11.61 9.71 -3.33
N GLN A 69 12.65 9.66 -2.48
CA GLN A 69 12.70 10.35 -1.19
C GLN A 69 11.50 10.05 -0.27
N VAL A 70 11.03 8.80 -0.32
CA VAL A 70 9.86 8.34 0.44
C VAL A 70 10.08 8.49 1.94
N LYS A 71 9.05 8.95 2.65
CA LYS A 71 9.06 9.22 4.10
C LYS A 71 8.33 8.17 4.93
N GLY A 72 7.43 7.39 4.32
CA GLY A 72 6.70 6.32 4.99
C GLY A 72 6.18 5.27 4.03
N ILE A 73 5.90 4.09 4.56
CA ILE A 73 5.45 2.93 3.80
C ILE A 73 4.03 2.57 4.22
N VAL A 74 3.16 2.32 3.25
CA VAL A 74 1.82 1.77 3.44
C VAL A 74 1.75 0.42 2.75
N ILE A 75 1.38 -0.62 3.49
CA ILE A 75 1.23 -1.98 2.97
C ILE A 75 -0.21 -2.43 3.16
N GLY A 76 -0.78 -2.97 2.09
CA GLY A 76 -2.09 -3.59 2.12
C GLY A 76 -2.18 -4.76 3.10
N LEU A 77 -3.20 -4.72 3.96
CA LEU A 77 -3.55 -5.76 4.91
C LEU A 77 -4.91 -6.37 4.54
N PRO A 78 -4.93 -7.50 3.79
CA PRO A 78 -6.16 -8.13 3.37
C PRO A 78 -6.79 -8.87 4.54
N LEU A 79 -7.79 -8.28 5.19
CA LEU A 79 -8.57 -8.90 6.26
C LEU A 79 -9.86 -9.51 5.71
N ASN A 80 -10.40 -10.51 6.40
CA ASN A 80 -11.74 -11.01 6.14
C ASN A 80 -12.78 -9.92 6.49
N LEU A 81 -14.01 -10.01 5.98
CA LEU A 81 -15.03 -8.99 6.20
C LEU A 81 -15.33 -8.73 7.70
N ASP A 82 -15.27 -9.79 8.51
CA ASP A 82 -15.41 -9.73 9.98
C ASP A 82 -14.18 -9.14 10.70
N GLY A 83 -13.13 -8.76 9.96
CA GLY A 83 -11.88 -8.20 10.49
C GLY A 83 -10.85 -9.25 10.90
N THR A 84 -11.14 -10.54 10.76
CA THR A 84 -10.21 -11.61 11.11
C THR A 84 -9.08 -11.74 10.08
N GLY A 85 -7.94 -12.29 10.52
CA GLY A 85 -6.78 -12.52 9.67
C GLY A 85 -6.93 -13.75 8.77
N SER A 86 -6.25 -13.72 7.63
CA SER A 86 -6.06 -14.83 6.70
C SER A 86 -4.57 -15.17 6.55
N PRO A 87 -4.21 -16.31 5.92
CA PRO A 87 -2.81 -16.59 5.55
C PRO A 87 -2.16 -15.44 4.75
N ARG A 88 -2.94 -14.72 3.95
CA ARG A 88 -2.47 -13.56 3.19
C ARG A 88 -2.18 -12.37 4.10
N SER A 89 -3.02 -12.11 5.11
CA SER A 89 -2.75 -11.07 6.12
C SER A 89 -1.47 -11.36 6.89
N GLN A 90 -1.23 -12.62 7.25
CA GLN A 90 0.02 -13.02 7.92
C GLN A 90 1.23 -12.82 7.01
N SER A 91 1.11 -13.14 5.72
CA SER A 91 2.17 -12.86 4.74
C SER A 91 2.47 -11.37 4.63
N SER A 92 1.46 -10.50 4.57
CA SER A 92 1.65 -9.04 4.55
C SER A 92 2.33 -8.53 5.82
N ARG A 93 1.94 -9.03 7.00
CA ARG A 93 2.57 -8.68 8.29
C ARG A 93 4.03 -9.09 8.34
N ALA A 94 4.35 -10.33 7.94
CA ALA A 94 5.72 -10.81 7.89
C ALA A 94 6.58 -10.02 6.88
N PHE A 95 6.01 -9.68 5.73
CA PHE A 95 6.67 -8.83 4.74
C PHE A 95 6.98 -7.44 5.31
N ALA A 96 6.01 -6.78 5.96
CA ALA A 96 6.20 -5.50 6.61
C ALA A 96 7.26 -5.56 7.72
N GLN A 97 7.24 -6.60 8.55
CA GLN A 97 8.25 -6.83 9.59
C GLN A 97 9.66 -6.88 9.00
N ASN A 98 9.85 -7.54 7.87
CA ASN A 98 11.14 -7.66 7.19
C ASN A 98 11.61 -6.37 6.49
N LEU A 99 10.77 -5.33 6.43
CA LEU A 99 11.12 -4.01 5.91
C LEU A 99 11.39 -2.98 7.02
N THR A 100 11.18 -3.32 8.29
CA THR A 100 11.38 -2.39 9.42
C THR A 100 12.81 -1.85 9.52
N ASP A 101 13.80 -2.62 9.12
CA ASP A 101 15.21 -2.19 9.08
C ASP A 101 15.52 -1.15 7.98
N LEU A 102 14.57 -0.84 7.09
CA LEU A 102 14.67 0.33 6.20
C LEU A 102 14.51 1.66 6.96
N GLY A 103 14.10 1.63 8.23
CA GLY A 103 14.11 2.80 9.10
C GLY A 103 12.95 3.80 8.87
N LEU A 104 11.97 3.45 8.03
CA LEU A 104 10.78 4.26 7.77
C LEU A 104 9.59 3.76 8.60
N PRO A 105 8.66 4.65 9.03
CA PRO A 105 7.40 4.21 9.62
C PRO A 105 6.59 3.41 8.58
N ILE A 106 5.91 2.36 9.05
CA ILE A 106 5.12 1.45 8.24
C ILE A 106 3.69 1.37 8.79
N LEU A 107 2.72 1.66 7.92
CA LEU A 107 1.29 1.47 8.16
C LEU A 107 0.78 0.21 7.45
N LEU A 108 0.16 -0.69 8.19
CA LEU A 108 -0.63 -1.78 7.66
C LEU A 108 -2.08 -1.29 7.46
N TRP A 109 -2.50 -1.15 6.21
CA TRP A 109 -3.79 -0.57 5.85
C TRP A 109 -4.85 -1.64 5.59
N ASP A 110 -5.99 -1.53 6.27
CA ASP A 110 -7.12 -2.44 6.13
C ASP A 110 -7.84 -2.25 4.76
N GLU A 111 -7.77 -3.28 3.92
CA GLU A 111 -8.29 -3.26 2.54
C GLU A 111 -9.77 -3.61 2.38
N ARG A 112 -10.53 -3.85 3.46
CA ARG A 112 -11.90 -4.42 3.37
C ARG A 112 -12.88 -3.64 2.48
N TRP A 113 -12.63 -2.35 2.22
CA TRP A 113 -13.52 -1.49 1.46
C TRP A 113 -12.97 -1.04 0.09
N SER A 114 -11.67 -1.24 -0.18
CA SER A 114 -11.04 -0.74 -1.41
C SER A 114 -11.54 -1.51 -2.65
N THR A 115 -11.59 -2.84 -2.60
CA THR A 115 -11.95 -3.68 -3.76
C THR A 115 -13.42 -3.49 -4.22
N GLN A 116 -14.35 -3.28 -3.29
CA GLN A 116 -15.76 -3.06 -3.65
C GLN A 116 -15.98 -1.68 -4.29
N ALA A 117 -15.35 -0.63 -3.75
CA ALA A 117 -15.43 0.72 -4.32
C ALA A 117 -14.87 0.75 -5.75
N VAL A 118 -13.72 0.10 -5.96
CA VAL A 118 -13.04 0.02 -7.27
C VAL A 118 -13.87 -0.73 -8.30
N THR A 119 -14.44 -1.88 -7.92
CA THR A 119 -15.27 -2.66 -8.84
C THR A 119 -16.47 -1.85 -9.33
N ARG A 120 -17.05 -1.01 -8.46
CA ARG A 120 -18.19 -0.14 -8.79
C ARG A 120 -17.80 0.97 -9.78
N THR A 121 -16.68 1.65 -9.58
CA THR A 121 -16.20 2.68 -10.52
C THR A 121 -15.85 2.09 -11.90
N LEU A 122 -15.29 0.88 -11.96
CA LEU A 122 -14.97 0.21 -13.23
C LEU A 122 -16.21 -0.37 -13.94
N LEU A 123 -17.30 -0.63 -13.19
CA LEU A 123 -18.60 -0.98 -13.76
C LEU A 123 -19.21 0.23 -14.51
N GLU A 124 -19.07 1.43 -13.94
CA GLU A 124 -19.53 2.69 -14.55
C GLU A 124 -18.75 3.05 -15.83
N ALA A 125 -17.49 2.62 -15.93
CA ALA A 125 -16.62 2.85 -17.09
C ALA A 125 -16.78 1.84 -18.25
N ASP A 126 -17.80 0.98 -18.23
CA ASP A 126 -18.16 -0.02 -19.26
C ASP A 126 -17.02 -0.90 -19.81
N ALA A 127 -16.02 -1.19 -18.98
CA ALA A 127 -14.94 -2.12 -19.34
C ALA A 127 -15.41 -3.58 -19.27
N SER A 128 -15.00 -4.44 -20.20
CA SER A 128 -15.28 -5.88 -20.12
C SER A 128 -14.69 -6.52 -18.84
N ARG A 129 -15.29 -7.59 -18.30
CA ARG A 129 -14.86 -8.22 -17.04
C ARG A 129 -13.34 -8.53 -17.00
N ALA A 130 -12.82 -9.14 -18.06
CA ALA A 130 -11.39 -9.45 -18.17
C ALA A 130 -10.51 -8.19 -18.19
N ARG A 131 -10.96 -7.12 -18.86
CA ARG A 131 -10.23 -5.84 -18.88
C ARG A 131 -10.27 -5.15 -17.51
N ARG A 132 -11.36 -5.29 -16.76
CA ARG A 132 -11.48 -4.79 -15.38
C ARG A 132 -10.49 -5.46 -14.47
N GLU A 133 -10.41 -6.78 -14.44
CA GLU A 133 -9.47 -7.53 -13.57
C GLU A 133 -8.01 -7.07 -13.80
N VAL A 134 -7.61 -6.92 -15.06
CA VAL A 134 -6.27 -6.42 -15.41
C VAL A 134 -6.04 -4.97 -14.94
N LEU A 135 -7.07 -4.13 -14.99
CA LEU A 135 -6.99 -2.74 -14.50
C LEU A 135 -6.94 -2.69 -12.97
N VAL A 136 -7.76 -3.49 -12.30
CA VAL A 136 -7.77 -3.60 -10.83
C VAL A 136 -6.39 -4.00 -10.33
N ASP A 137 -5.79 -5.05 -10.90
CA ASP A 137 -4.46 -5.52 -10.51
C ASP A 137 -3.39 -4.44 -10.68
N LYS A 138 -3.44 -3.66 -11.77
CA LYS A 138 -2.50 -2.57 -12.03
C LYS A 138 -2.66 -1.37 -11.09
N LEU A 139 -3.88 -1.16 -10.56
CA LEU A 139 -4.25 -0.02 -9.75
C LEU A 139 -4.33 -0.36 -8.25
N ALA A 140 -4.22 -1.64 -7.88
CA ALA A 140 -4.39 -2.11 -6.50
C ALA A 140 -3.53 -1.33 -5.50
N ALA A 141 -2.23 -1.17 -5.77
CA ALA A 141 -1.32 -0.42 -4.90
C ALA A 141 -1.72 1.06 -4.74
N SER A 142 -2.21 1.70 -5.82
CA SER A 142 -2.69 3.09 -5.73
C SER A 142 -3.99 3.21 -4.95
N TYR A 143 -4.88 2.23 -5.02
CA TYR A 143 -6.11 2.24 -4.23
C TYR A 143 -5.86 1.99 -2.74
N ILE A 144 -4.95 1.08 -2.42
CA ILE A 144 -4.48 0.88 -1.05
C ILE A 144 -3.93 2.20 -0.51
N LEU A 145 -3.04 2.84 -1.27
CA LEU A 145 -2.43 4.09 -0.84
C LEU A 145 -3.46 5.22 -0.73
N GLN A 146 -4.37 5.35 -1.71
CA GLN A 146 -5.43 6.36 -1.71
C GLN A 146 -6.31 6.22 -0.46
N GLY A 147 -6.80 5.01 -0.18
CA GLY A 147 -7.61 4.78 1.01
C GLY A 147 -6.87 5.13 2.31
N ALA A 148 -5.58 4.81 2.38
CA ALA A 148 -4.76 5.15 3.54
C ALA A 148 -4.58 6.65 3.71
N ILE A 149 -4.24 7.38 2.64
CA ILE A 149 -4.06 8.85 2.72
C ILE A 149 -5.37 9.57 3.01
N ASP A 150 -6.48 9.14 2.41
CA ASP A 150 -7.82 9.67 2.73
C ASP A 150 -8.13 9.45 4.21
N GLY A 151 -7.81 8.27 4.73
CA GLY A 151 -7.99 7.93 6.14
C GLY A 151 -7.08 8.69 7.10
N LEU A 152 -5.88 9.08 6.67
CA LEU A 152 -4.92 9.88 7.44
C LEU A 152 -5.31 11.36 7.48
N VAL A 153 -5.99 11.86 6.44
CA VAL A 153 -6.45 13.26 6.35
C VAL A 153 -7.83 13.45 6.97
N ALA A 154 -8.75 12.48 6.86
CA ALA A 154 -10.11 12.57 7.40
C ALA A 154 -10.21 12.59 8.94
N GLY A 155 -9.10 12.35 9.65
CA GLY A 155 -8.99 12.46 11.11
C GLY A 155 -8.46 13.80 11.61
N LEU A 156 -8.22 14.77 10.72
CA LEU A 156 -7.97 16.18 11.02
C LEU A 156 -9.29 16.95 11.04
#